data_AF-A0A382ILI4-F1
#
_entry.id   AF-A0A382ILI4-F1
#
_cell.length_a   1.000
_cell.length_b   1.000
_cell.length_c   1.000
_cell.angle_alpha   90.00
_cell.angle_beta   90.00
_cell.angle_gamma   90.00
#
_symmetry.space_group_name_H-M   'P 1'
#
loop_
_entity.id
_entity.type
_entity.pdbx_description
1 polymer ?
#
loop_
_entity_poly.entity_id
_entity_poly.type
_entity_poly.pdbx_seq_one_letter_code
_entity_poly.pdbx_strand_id
1 'polypeptide(L)'
;RTDRTDFLPWGVEGGKPGTPTRNYLNPDIEPQELPGKYLTTLKQGDVYRMIQAGGGGYGDPLERDVYAVLDDVRQEKLTLDHVRREYGVVIDPGILELDLAATEKLREDMRIREGETGR
;
A
#
# COMPACT_ATOMS: atom_id res chain seq x y z
N ARG A 1 -13.38 9.03 -6.31
CA ARG A 1 -13.11 10.42 -6.77
C ARG A 1 -12.23 10.35 -8.01
N THR A 2 -12.64 10.98 -9.11
CA THR A 2 -12.01 10.81 -10.43
C THR A 2 -10.58 11.34 -10.51
N ASP A 3 -10.25 12.42 -9.81
CA ASP A 3 -8.91 13.04 -9.80
C ASP A 3 -7.82 12.12 -9.22
N ARG A 4 -8.19 11.15 -8.39
CA ARG A 4 -7.24 10.23 -7.73
C ARG A 4 -6.79 9.07 -8.60
N THR A 5 -7.16 9.05 -9.89
CA THR A 5 -6.50 8.18 -10.88
C THR A 5 -5.13 8.72 -11.27
N ASP A 6 -5.01 10.05 -11.30
CA ASP A 6 -3.85 10.78 -11.84
C ASP A 6 -3.06 11.50 -10.74
N PHE A 7 -3.77 12.01 -9.71
CA PHE A 7 -3.17 12.75 -8.60
C PHE A 7 -3.35 11.97 -7.30
N LEU A 8 -2.30 11.26 -6.88
CA LEU A 8 -2.33 10.47 -5.65
C LEU A 8 -2.63 11.34 -4.42
N PRO A 9 -3.37 10.82 -3.42
CA PRO A 9 -3.45 11.47 -2.12
C PRO A 9 -2.04 11.65 -1.54
N TRP A 10 -1.65 12.90 -1.27
CA TRP A 10 -0.31 13.21 -0.79
C TRP A 10 -0.15 12.77 0.67
N GLY A 11 1.06 12.35 1.03
CA GLY A 11 1.45 12.21 2.43
C GLY A 11 1.91 13.55 3.02
N VAL A 12 2.10 13.56 4.34
CA VAL A 12 2.51 14.74 5.10
C VAL A 12 3.58 14.37 6.13
N GLU A 13 4.48 15.30 6.48
CA GLU A 13 5.54 15.10 7.49
C GLU A 13 6.39 13.83 7.26
N GLY A 14 6.81 13.57 6.01
CA GLY A 14 7.56 12.35 5.65
C GLY A 14 6.68 11.15 5.25
N GLY A 15 5.36 11.29 5.33
CA GLY A 15 4.42 10.28 4.88
C GLY A 15 4.45 10.06 3.36
N LYS A 16 4.27 8.81 2.95
CA LYS A 16 4.22 8.42 1.53
C LYS A 16 2.84 8.73 0.90
N PRO A 17 2.78 8.99 -0.42
CA PRO A 17 1.51 9.09 -1.14
C PRO A 17 0.69 7.80 -1.05
N GLY A 18 -0.64 7.95 -1.12
CA GLY A 18 -1.57 6.83 -1.18
C GLY A 18 -1.59 6.13 -2.55
N THR A 19 -2.42 5.10 -2.69
CA THR A 19 -2.61 4.39 -3.94
C THR A 19 -3.67 5.06 -4.82
N PRO A 20 -3.61 4.90 -6.16
CA PRO A 20 -4.59 5.51 -7.04
C PRO A 20 -5.93 4.77 -7.01
N THR A 21 -6.96 5.45 -7.50
CA THR A 21 -8.19 4.76 -7.95
C THR A 21 -7.91 4.05 -9.28
N ARG A 22 -8.43 2.83 -9.44
CA ARG A 22 -8.37 2.07 -10.71
C ARG A 22 -9.73 1.44 -10.98
N ASN A 23 -10.13 1.41 -12.25
CA ASN A 23 -11.41 0.88 -12.69
C ASN A 23 -11.17 -0.14 -13.78
N TYR A 24 -11.77 -1.32 -13.65
CA TYR A 24 -11.64 -2.39 -14.62
C TYR A 24 -13.01 -2.95 -15.00
N LEU A 25 -13.19 -3.27 -16.27
CA LEU A 25 -14.24 -4.14 -16.76
C LEU A 25 -13.64 -5.51 -17.10
N ASN A 26 -14.31 -6.58 -16.68
CA ASN A 26 -13.93 -7.98 -16.89
C ASN A 26 -12.47 -8.30 -16.49
N PRO A 27 -12.05 -7.94 -15.25
CA PRO A 27 -10.63 -7.95 -14.84
C PRO A 27 -9.93 -9.31 -14.91
N ASP A 28 -10.69 -10.42 -14.89
CA ASP A 28 -10.14 -11.77 -14.78
C ASP A 28 -10.19 -12.57 -16.10
N ILE A 29 -10.81 -12.04 -17.17
CA ILE A 29 -10.92 -12.71 -18.49
C ILE A 29 -10.30 -11.85 -19.59
N GLU A 30 -10.79 -10.62 -19.75
CA GLU A 30 -10.32 -9.66 -20.74
C GLU A 30 -10.32 -8.27 -20.08
N PRO A 31 -9.30 -7.99 -19.25
CA PRO A 31 -9.27 -6.78 -18.42
C PRO A 31 -9.21 -5.53 -19.29
N GLN A 32 -10.25 -4.72 -19.23
CA GLN A 32 -10.26 -3.38 -19.79
C GLN A 32 -10.13 -2.36 -18.66
N GLU A 33 -9.02 -1.62 -18.63
CA GLU A 33 -8.88 -0.45 -17.74
C GLU A 33 -9.76 0.70 -18.25
N LEU A 34 -10.53 1.30 -17.34
CA LEU A 34 -11.46 2.37 -17.63
C LEU A 34 -10.96 3.70 -17.02
N PRO A 35 -11.19 4.84 -17.69
CA PRO A 35 -10.80 6.14 -17.14
C PRO A 35 -11.63 6.49 -15.90
N GLY A 36 -11.14 7.44 -15.08
CA GLY A 36 -11.78 7.79 -13.80
C GLY A 36 -13.19 8.38 -13.90
N LYS A 37 -13.63 8.78 -15.10
CA LYS A 37 -15.02 9.10 -15.42
C LYS A 37 -15.34 8.51 -16.79
N TYR A 38 -16.33 7.62 -16.83
CA TYR A 38 -16.70 6.91 -18.04
C TYR A 38 -18.19 6.57 -18.03
N LEU A 39 -18.80 6.45 -19.21
CA LEU A 39 -20.17 6.00 -19.39
C LEU A 39 -20.15 4.83 -20.37
N THR A 40 -20.79 3.72 -20.00
CA THR A 40 -20.91 2.54 -20.85
C THR A 40 -22.13 1.70 -20.49
N THR A 41 -22.47 0.76 -21.35
CA THR A 41 -23.52 -0.23 -21.13
C THR A 41 -22.88 -1.54 -20.70
N LEU A 42 -23.28 -2.04 -19.53
CA LEU A 42 -22.91 -3.37 -19.08
C LEU A 42 -23.86 -4.41 -19.68
N LYS A 43 -23.32 -5.53 -20.11
CA LYS A 43 -24.06 -6.71 -20.55
C LYS A 43 -24.20 -7.69 -19.39
N GLN A 44 -25.16 -8.60 -19.52
CA GLN A 44 -25.26 -9.71 -18.58
C GLN A 44 -23.95 -10.51 -18.57
N GLY A 45 -23.38 -10.71 -17.39
CA GLY A 45 -22.11 -11.43 -17.20
C GLY A 45 -20.88 -10.53 -17.08
N ASP A 46 -20.99 -9.22 -17.34
CA ASP A 46 -19.88 -8.30 -17.12
C ASP A 46 -19.55 -8.14 -15.62
N VAL A 47 -18.26 -8.04 -15.30
CA VAL A 47 -17.75 -7.78 -13.94
C VAL A 47 -17.05 -6.43 -13.92
N TYR A 48 -17.58 -5.49 -13.15
CA TYR A 48 -16.92 -4.22 -12.90
C TYR A 48 -16.18 -4.25 -11.55
N ARG A 49 -14.88 -3.93 -11.56
CA ARG A 49 -14.04 -3.82 -10.36
C ARG A 49 -13.54 -2.38 -10.22
N MET A 50 -13.91 -1.75 -9.12
CA MET A 50 -13.37 -0.46 -8.71
C MET A 50 -12.43 -0.67 -7.51
N ILE A 51 -11.18 -0.24 -7.66
CA ILE A 51 -10.21 -0.13 -6.58
C ILE A 51 -10.21 1.33 -6.14
N GLN A 52 -10.61 1.59 -4.89
CA GLN A 52 -10.63 2.95 -4.35
C GLN A 52 -9.22 3.39 -3.94
N ALA A 53 -8.94 4.68 -4.12
CA ALA A 53 -7.68 5.27 -3.69
C ALA A 53 -7.47 5.10 -2.17
N GLY A 54 -6.26 4.71 -1.78
CA GLY A 54 -5.80 4.79 -0.39
C GLY A 54 -5.44 6.22 -0.01
N GLY A 55 -5.62 6.58 1.26
CA GLY A 55 -5.17 7.87 1.79
C GLY A 55 -3.64 8.00 1.78
N GLY A 56 -3.14 9.23 1.80
CA GLY A 56 -1.72 9.49 2.02
C GLY A 56 -1.34 9.29 3.49
N GLY A 57 -0.08 8.91 3.73
CA GLY A 57 0.45 8.66 5.07
C GLY A 57 0.80 9.93 5.83
N TYR A 58 1.02 9.78 7.14
CA TYR A 58 1.56 10.80 8.03
C TYR A 58 2.81 10.27 8.71
N GLY A 59 3.89 11.05 8.76
CA GLY A 59 5.12 10.66 9.43
C GLY A 59 6.00 9.72 8.60
N ASP A 60 7.25 9.56 9.01
CA ASP A 60 8.15 8.53 8.48
C ASP A 60 7.61 7.12 8.81
N PRO A 61 7.35 6.26 7.81
CA PRO A 61 6.97 4.86 8.03
C PRO A 61 7.94 4.07 8.92
N LEU A 62 9.24 4.36 8.89
CA LEU A 62 10.24 3.65 9.70
C LEU A 62 10.17 4.00 11.20
N GLU A 63 9.45 5.06 11.55
CA GLU A 63 9.20 5.47 12.94
C GLU A 63 7.86 4.96 13.48
N ARG A 64 7.03 4.28 12.65
CA ARG A 64 5.77 3.68 13.11
C ARG A 64 6.03 2.57 14.13
N ASP A 65 5.20 2.54 15.18
CA ASP A 65 5.23 1.47 16.19
C ASP A 65 5.02 0.09 15.53
N VAL A 66 5.97 -0.82 15.79
CA VAL A 66 5.99 -2.18 15.25
C VAL A 66 4.81 -3.01 15.73
N TYR A 67 4.31 -2.77 16.94
CA TYR A 67 3.16 -3.52 17.47
C TYR A 67 1.86 -3.07 16.80
N ALA A 68 1.71 -1.77 16.51
CA ALA A 68 0.59 -1.28 15.70
C ALA A 68 0.62 -1.85 14.27
N VAL A 69 1.82 -2.00 13.67
CA VAL A 69 1.96 -2.65 12.34
C VAL A 69 1.57 -4.12 12.39
N LEU A 70 1.99 -4.86 13.43
CA LEU A 70 1.57 -6.25 13.63
C LEU A 70 0.04 -6.37 13.79
N ASP A 71 -0.58 -5.46 14.54
CA ASP A 71 -2.04 -5.43 14.71
C ASP A 71 -2.76 -5.17 13.37
N ASP A 72 -2.23 -4.29 12.51
CA ASP A 72 -2.76 -4.06 11.17
C ASP A 72 -2.66 -5.31 10.27
N VAL A 73 -1.58 -6.10 10.39
CA VAL A 73 -1.44 -7.39 9.69
C VAL A 73 -2.44 -8.42 10.22
N ARG A 74 -2.60 -8.53 11.54
CA ARG A 74 -3.55 -9.46 12.17
C ARG A 74 -5.00 -9.14 11.83
N GLN A 75 -5.29 -7.87 11.53
CA GLN A 75 -6.59 -7.40 11.03
C GLN A 75 -6.71 -7.50 9.49
N GLU A 76 -5.76 -8.14 8.82
CA GLU A 76 -5.75 -8.33 7.36
C GLU A 76 -5.76 -7.01 6.56
N LYS A 77 -5.38 -5.89 7.19
CA LYS A 77 -5.29 -4.58 6.53
C LYS A 77 -4.03 -4.47 5.68
N LEU A 78 -2.95 -5.13 6.11
CA LEU A 78 -1.64 -5.09 5.49
C LEU A 78 -1.10 -6.51 5.28
N THR A 79 -0.39 -6.70 4.17
CA THR A 79 0.31 -7.95 3.90
C THR A 79 1.71 -7.95 4.50
N LEU A 80 2.27 -9.14 4.76
CA LEU A 80 3.64 -9.30 5.27
C LEU A 80 4.68 -8.63 4.37
N ASP A 81 4.54 -8.80 3.06
CA ASP A 81 5.43 -8.19 2.06
C ASP A 81 5.33 -6.66 2.08
N HIS A 82 4.12 -6.13 2.24
CA HIS A 82 3.91 -4.68 2.34
C HIS A 82 4.58 -4.12 3.59
N VAL A 83 4.40 -4.76 4.75
CA VAL A 83 4.97 -4.23 6.00
C VAL A 83 6.49 -4.29 6.04
N ARG A 84 7.07 -5.33 5.46
CA ARG A 84 8.52 -5.45 5.29
C ARG A 84 9.09 -4.34 4.42
N ARG A 85 8.44 -4.06 3.28
CA ARG A 85 8.94 -3.08 2.31
C ARG A 85 8.71 -1.63 2.77
N GLU A 86 7.54 -1.33 3.33
CA GLU A 86 7.16 0.06 3.60
C GLU A 86 7.53 0.52 5.00
N TYR A 87 7.42 -0.34 6.01
CA TYR A 87 7.66 0.00 7.43
C TYR A 87 8.95 -0.62 7.99
N GLY A 88 9.65 -1.45 7.20
CA GLY A 88 10.83 -2.18 7.64
C GLY A 88 10.55 -3.25 8.71
N VAL A 89 9.31 -3.70 8.84
CA VAL A 89 8.88 -4.63 9.91
C VAL A 89 8.91 -6.07 9.41
N VAL A 90 9.53 -6.95 10.18
CA VAL A 90 9.65 -8.38 9.89
C VAL A 90 8.75 -9.17 10.84
N ILE A 91 7.86 -9.97 10.26
CA ILE A 91 6.89 -10.81 10.98
C ILE A 91 7.03 -12.24 10.46
N ASP A 92 7.06 -13.21 11.37
CA ASP A 92 7.06 -14.62 11.02
C ASP A 92 5.68 -15.03 10.45
N PRO A 93 5.61 -15.58 9.22
CA PRO A 93 4.35 -15.93 8.58
C PRO A 93 3.64 -17.13 9.21
N GLY A 94 4.36 -18.01 9.91
CA GLY A 94 3.82 -19.23 10.51
C GLY A 94 3.12 -18.97 11.84
N ILE A 95 3.62 -18.03 12.63
CA ILE A 95 3.10 -17.74 13.98
C ILE A 95 2.54 -16.32 14.13
N LEU A 96 2.73 -15.44 13.14
CA LEU A 96 2.31 -14.03 13.17
C LEU A 96 2.82 -13.29 14.41
N GLU A 97 4.13 -13.39 14.64
CA GLU A 97 4.86 -12.67 15.69
C GLU A 97 5.99 -11.83 15.09
N LEU A 98 6.38 -10.76 15.79
CA LEU A 98 7.44 -9.86 15.36
C LEU A 98 8.82 -10.51 15.53
N ASP A 99 9.66 -10.39 14.51
CA ASP A 99 11.10 -10.55 14.63
C ASP A 99 11.72 -9.16 14.87
N LEU A 100 11.89 -8.80 16.14
CA LEU A 100 12.40 -7.49 16.53
C LEU A 100 13.85 -7.26 16.07
N ALA A 101 14.69 -8.29 16.12
CA ALA A 101 16.09 -8.18 15.73
C ALA A 101 16.22 -7.99 14.22
N ALA A 102 15.46 -8.75 13.41
CA ALA A 102 15.45 -8.55 11.97
C ALA A 102 14.80 -7.22 11.56
N THR A 103 13.79 -6.77 12.32
CA THR A 103 13.14 -5.46 12.11
C THR A 103 14.12 -4.31 12.35
N GLU A 104 14.86 -4.33 13.47
CA GLU A 104 15.84 -3.29 13.80
C GLU A 104 16.91 -3.20 12.71
N LYS A 105 17.49 -4.34 12.33
CA LYS A 105 18.48 -4.41 11.25
C LYS A 105 17.92 -3.91 9.92
N LEU A 106 16.72 -4.31 9.53
CA LEU A 106 16.12 -3.90 8.27
C LEU A 106 15.87 -2.38 8.24
N ARG A 107 15.39 -1.80 9.34
CA ARG A 107 15.21 -0.35 9.45
C ARG A 107 16.54 0.39 9.39
N GLU A 108 17.60 -0.11 10.02
CA GLU A 108 18.95 0.46 9.90
C GLU A 108 19.43 0.44 8.44
N ASP A 109 19.35 -0.71 7.76
CA ASP A 109 19.72 -0.85 6.35
C ASP A 109 18.90 0.05 5.42
N MET A 110 17.63 0.30 5.74
CA MET A 110 16.77 1.20 4.97
C MET A 110 17.16 2.67 5.17
N ARG A 111 17.42 3.09 6.41
CA ARG A 111 17.88 4.45 6.72
C ARG A 111 19.22 4.78 6.06
N ILE A 112 20.15 3.82 6.01
CA ILE A 112 21.43 3.99 5.30
C ILE A 112 21.17 4.23 3.80
N ARG A 113 20.34 3.41 3.17
CA ARG A 113 20.00 3.55 1.74
C ARG A 113 19.29 4.87 1.41
N GLU A 114 18.40 5.33 2.27
CA GLU A 114 17.73 6.63 2.11
C GLU A 114 18.74 7.79 2.23
N GLY A 115 19.68 7.71 3.19
CA GLY A 115 20.75 8.69 3.35
C GLY A 115 21.74 8.74 2.18
N GLU A 116 21.93 7.64 1.45
CA GLU A 116 22.74 7.57 0.23
C GLU A 116 22.01 8.12 -1.00
N THR A 117 20.69 7.93 -1.08
CA THR A 117 19.85 8.40 -2.19
C THR A 117 19.52 9.90 -2.07
N GLY A 118 19.59 10.46 -0.87
CA GLY A 118 19.37 11.89 -0.59
C GLY A 118 20.59 12.81 -0.80
N ARG A 119 21.68 12.33 -1.42
CA ARG A 119 22.86 13.12 -1.80
C ARG A 119 22.93 13.40 -3.30
#